data_AF-A0A1I5RE87-F1
#
_entry.id   AF-A0A1I5RE87-F1
#
_cell.length_a   1.000
_cell.length_b   1.000
_cell.length_c   1.000
_cell.angle_alpha   90.00
_cell.angle_beta   90.00
_cell.angle_gamma   90.00
#
_symmetry.space_group_name_H-M   'P 1'
#
loop_
_entity.id
_entity.type
_entity.pdbx_description
1 polymer ?
#
loop_
_entity_poly.entity_id
_entity_poly.type
_entity_poly.pdbx_seq_one_letter_code
_entity_poly.pdbx_strand_id
1 'polypeptide(L)' 'MKNLKRLFFDKEVVSQIRSAKVDANFLYNQLFAGKITMQEYLSAVKNA' A
#
# COMPACT_ATOMS: atom_id res chain seq x y z
N MET A 1 -12.81 15.80 -18.84
CA MET A 1 -11.62 15.03 -18.44
C MET A 1 -11.72 14.74 -16.95
N LYS A 2 -11.88 13.47 -16.56
CA LYS A 2 -12.05 13.06 -15.15
C LYS A 2 -10.77 13.37 -14.39
N ASN A 3 -10.87 14.17 -13.34
CA ASN A 3 -9.79 14.48 -12.40
C ASN A 3 -9.29 13.18 -11.77
N LEU A 4 -8.24 12.58 -12.35
CA LEU A 4 -7.42 11.57 -11.70
C LEU A 4 -6.75 12.26 -10.52
N LYS A 5 -7.45 12.25 -9.37
CA LYS A 5 -6.91 12.68 -8.08
C LYS A 5 -5.58 11.95 -7.91
N ARG A 6 -4.49 12.70 -7.92
CA ARG A 6 -3.15 12.20 -7.61
C ARG A 6 -3.26 11.39 -6.32
N LEU A 7 -3.03 10.08 -6.43
CA LEU A 7 -2.88 9.22 -5.27
C LEU A 7 -1.58 9.65 -4.60
N PHE A 8 -1.71 10.41 -3.52
CA PHE A 8 -0.58 10.78 -2.68
C PHE A 8 -0.33 9.58 -1.77
N PHE A 9 0.66 8.78 -2.14
CA PHE A 9 1.15 7.67 -1.34
C PHE A 9 2.02 8.24 -0.22
N ASP A 10 1.44 8.29 0.98
CA ASP A 10 2.13 8.80 2.17
C ASP A 10 3.25 7.83 2.57
N LYS A 11 4.50 8.32 2.54
CA LYS A 11 5.70 7.52 2.82
C LYS A 11 5.70 6.97 4.25
N GLU A 12 5.06 7.64 5.19
CA GLU A 12 4.94 7.13 6.56
C GLU A 12 4.07 5.88 6.62
N VAL A 13 2.97 5.87 5.86
CA VAL A 13 2.07 4.70 5.76
C VAL A 13 2.80 3.51 5.14
N VAL A 14 3.59 3.74 4.08
CA VAL A 14 4.40 2.70 3.43
C VAL A 14 5.46 2.15 4.40
N SER A 15 6.07 3.00 5.23
CA SER A 15 7.07 2.59 6.22
C SER A 15 6.47 1.72 7.34
N GLN A 16 5.28 2.09 7.84
CA GLN A 16 4.57 1.32 8.87
C GLN A 16 4.14 -0.06 8.36
N ILE A 17 3.75 -0.14 7.08
CA ILE A 17 3.43 -1.41 6.42
C ILE A 17 4.64 -2.37 6.39
N ARG A 18 5.86 -1.85 6.33
CA ARG A 18 7.08 -2.65 6.21
C ARG A 18 7.58 -3.23 7.53
N SER A 19 7.24 -2.60 8.67
CA SER A 19 7.75 -2.98 10.00
C SER A 19 6.78 -3.82 10.82
N ALA A 20 5.48 -3.68 10.59
CA ALA A 20 4.52 -4.62 11.17
C ALA A 20 4.44 -5.84 10.25
N LYS A 21 4.35 -7.06 10.81
CA LYS A 21 3.81 -8.23 10.08
C LYS A 21 2.37 -7.90 9.71
N VAL A 22 2.20 -7.11 8.65
CA VAL A 22 0.91 -6.58 8.29
C VAL A 22 0.12 -7.69 7.64
N ASP A 23 -1.04 -7.95 8.23
CA ASP A 23 -2.02 -8.92 7.76
C ASP A 23 -2.23 -8.74 6.24
N ALA A 24 -2.13 -9.83 5.49
CA ALA A 24 -2.26 -9.82 4.04
C ALA A 24 -3.59 -9.19 3.57
N ASN A 25 -4.66 -9.32 4.36
CA ASN A 25 -5.96 -8.70 4.07
C ASN A 25 -5.90 -7.19 4.26
N PHE A 26 -5.14 -6.69 5.23
CA PHE A 26 -4.92 -5.26 5.39
C PHE A 26 -4.17 -4.69 4.18
N LEU A 27 -3.09 -5.34 3.77
CA LEU A 27 -2.34 -4.97 2.56
C LEU A 27 -3.22 -4.94 1.31
N TYR A 28 -4.04 -5.97 1.13
CA TYR A 28 -4.99 -6.04 0.02
C TYR A 28 -5.99 -4.89 0.05
N ASN A 29 -6.54 -4.56 1.22
CA ASN A 29 -7.45 -3.42 1.38
C ASN A 29 -6.77 -2.09 1.07
N GLN A 30 -5.50 -1.90 1.44
CA GLN A 30 -4.74 -0.69 1.10
C GLN A 30 -4.50 -0.59 -0.41
N LEU A 31 -4.19 -1.70 -1.08
CA LEU A 31 -4.02 -1.74 -2.53
C LEU A 31 -5.33 -1.40 -3.26
N PHE A 32 -6.43 -1.99 -2.83
CA PHE A 32 -7.76 -1.75 -3.41
C PHE A 32 -8.27 -0.33 -3.16
N ALA A 33 -7.91 0.25 -2.01
CA ALA A 33 -8.16 1.66 -1.70
C ALA A 33 -7.23 2.62 -2.47
N GLY A 34 -6.26 2.12 -3.22
CA GLY A 34 -5.24 2.90 -3.92
C GLY A 34 -4.22 3.56 -2.98
N LYS A 35 -4.14 3.14 -1.72
CA LYS A 35 -3.22 3.73 -0.73
C LYS A 35 -1.81 3.18 -0.80
N ILE A 36 -1.61 2.05 -1.48
CA ILE A 36 -0.31 1.51 -1.88
C ILE A 36 -0.34 1.04 -3.33
N THR A 37 0.81 0.99 -3.98
CA THR A 37 0.97 0.46 -5.32
C THR A 37 1.10 -1.06 -5.32
N MET A 38 0.88 -1.68 -6.48
CA MET A 38 1.09 -3.12 -6.66
C MET A 38 2.54 -3.53 -6.37
N GLN A 39 3.52 -2.69 -6.69
CA GLN A 39 4.93 -2.95 -6.39
C GLN A 39 5.20 -2.95 -4.88
N GLU A 40 4.61 -2.01 -4.14
CA GLU A 40 4.73 -1.94 -2.68
C GLU A 40 4.03 -3.11 -2.00
N TYR A 41 2.84 -3.49 -2.48
CA TYR A 41 2.13 -4.70 -2.03
C TYR A 41 3.00 -5.96 -2.20
N LEU A 42 3.56 -6.17 -3.40
CA LEU A 42 4.42 -7.33 -3.67
C LEU A 42 5.70 -7.30 -2.83
N SER A 43 6.28 -6.13 -2.57
CA SER A 43 7.44 -5.98 -1.70
C SER A 43 7.11 -6.32 -0.24
N ALA A 44 5.95 -5.90 0.27
CA ALA A 44 5.52 -6.20 1.62
C ALA A 44 5.20 -7.70 1.80
N VAL A 45 4.46 -8.31 0.86
CA VAL A 45 4.10 -9.75 0.92
C VAL A 45 5.33 -10.64 0.79
N LYS A 46 6.34 -10.27 -0.01
CA LYS A 46 7.56 -11.07 -0.20
C LYS A 46 8.48 -11.07 1.04
N ASN A 47 8.33 -10.10 1.94
CA ASN A 47 9.15 -9.95 3.15
C ASN A 47 8.35 -10.21 4.46
N ALA A 48 7.08 -10.64 4.35
CA ALA A 48 6.22 -10.97 5.49
C ALA A 48 6.44 -12.40 6.01
#